data_AF-A0A7V8NV01-F1
#
_entry.id   AF-A0A7V8NV01-F1
#
_cell.length_a   1.000
_cell.length_b   1.000
_cell.length_c   1.000
_cell.angle_alpha   90.00
_cell.angle_beta   90.00
_cell.angle_gamma   90.00
#
_symmetry.space_group_name_H-M   'P 1'
#
loop_
_entity.id
_entity.type
_entity.pdbx_description
1 polymer ?
#
loop_
_entity_poly.entity_id
_entity_poly.type
_entity_poly.pdbx_seq_one_letter_code
_entity_poly.pdbx_strand_id
1 'polypeptide(L)'
;MRWIRYSRYTGEDLGIDANDLLQALSDFLLESGFNTQYMPFSEWNQHTLDDLKKAIERALEQGDLFNDESRREMMERLQNLSPEQLDKLLDNLIQKMVDEGQITIEEATEQQASRPGVGNGKDSKVKFEVTDKSLDFLGFKTLKDLLGSLGKSSFGRHDTRDLATGIETSGSSKPYEFGDMLNLDVSETLFSAIRREGAKVPLDMDYSDLHVHQC
;
A
#
# COMPACT_ATOMS: atom_id res chain seq x y z
N MET A 1 21.00 6.97 -18.14
CA MET A 1 19.84 7.55 -18.87
C MET A 1 18.60 6.80 -18.41
N ARG A 2 17.61 7.49 -17.81
CA ARG A 2 16.37 6.85 -17.35
C ARG A 2 15.40 6.85 -18.54
N TRP A 3 15.11 5.67 -19.10
CA TRP A 3 14.19 5.54 -20.24
C TRP A 3 12.77 5.43 -19.71
N ILE A 4 11.92 6.39 -20.05
CA ILE A 4 10.50 6.37 -19.69
C ILE A 4 9.76 5.82 -20.91
N ARG A 5 9.24 4.59 -20.81
CA ARG A 5 8.37 3.99 -21.82
C ARG A 5 6.95 4.47 -21.56
N TYR A 6 6.44 5.32 -22.44
CA TYR A 6 5.02 5.70 -22.43
C TYR A 6 4.24 4.64 -23.22
N SER A 7 3.43 3.83 -22.54
CA SER A 7 2.43 2.98 -23.20
C SER A 7 1.22 3.84 -23.58
N ARG A 8 0.67 3.61 -24.78
CA ARG A 8 -0.52 4.33 -25.26
C ARG A 8 -1.75 3.63 -24.66
N TYR A 9 -2.71 4.40 -24.14
CA TYR A 9 -3.99 3.87 -23.67
C TYR A 9 -4.69 3.13 -24.82
N THR A 10 -4.73 1.82 -24.74
CA THR A 10 -5.58 0.94 -25.55
C THR A 10 -6.79 0.61 -24.68
N GLY A 11 -7.99 1.03 -25.08
CA GLY A 11 -9.23 0.73 -24.35
C GLY A 11 -9.56 -0.77 -24.22
N GLU A 12 -8.68 -1.63 -24.75
CA GLU A 12 -8.72 -3.09 -24.68
C GLU A 12 -8.41 -3.62 -23.27
N ASP A 13 -7.63 -2.89 -22.46
CA ASP A 13 -7.25 -3.30 -21.10
C ASP A 13 -8.13 -2.68 -20.02
N LEU A 14 -9.30 -2.14 -20.42
CA LEU A 14 -10.20 -1.41 -19.51
C LEU A 14 -9.52 -0.19 -18.82
N GLY A 15 -8.33 0.22 -19.26
CA GLY A 15 -7.55 1.28 -18.62
C GLY A 15 -6.84 0.87 -17.33
N ILE A 16 -6.77 -0.43 -17.04
CA ILE A 16 -6.15 -0.96 -15.83
C ILE A 16 -4.62 -0.85 -15.95
N ASP A 17 -3.94 -0.28 -14.96
CA ASP A 17 -2.49 -0.19 -14.94
C ASP A 17 -1.84 -1.49 -14.43
N ALA A 18 -0.63 -1.84 -14.90
CA ALA A 18 0.03 -3.05 -14.42
C ALA A 18 0.42 -2.96 -12.94
N ASN A 19 0.65 -1.77 -12.41
CA ASN A 19 0.94 -1.59 -10.99
C ASN A 19 -0.31 -1.78 -10.11
N ASP A 20 -1.50 -1.45 -10.64
CA ASP A 20 -2.77 -1.68 -9.97
C ASP A 20 -3.11 -3.17 -9.95
N LEU A 21 -2.85 -3.88 -11.07
CA LEU A 21 -2.89 -5.35 -11.12
C LEU A 21 -1.96 -5.99 -10.10
N LEU A 22 -0.71 -5.52 -10.02
CA LEU A 22 0.26 -5.99 -9.02
C LEU A 22 -0.23 -5.83 -7.58
N GLN A 23 -0.91 -4.73 -7.29
CA GLN A 23 -1.44 -4.49 -5.96
C GLN A 23 -2.60 -5.43 -5.65
N ALA A 24 -3.58 -5.55 -6.56
CA ALA A 24 -4.73 -6.41 -6.35
C ALA A 24 -4.33 -7.89 -6.25
N LEU A 25 -3.25 -8.29 -6.95
CA LEU A 25 -2.71 -9.64 -6.91
C LEU A 25 -1.63 -9.84 -5.84
N SER A 26 -1.36 -8.85 -4.98
CA SER A 26 -0.20 -8.89 -4.08
C SER A 26 -0.17 -10.12 -3.17
N ASP A 27 -1.31 -10.47 -2.55
CA ASP A 27 -1.41 -11.65 -1.69
C ASP A 27 -1.10 -12.95 -2.46
N PHE A 28 -1.65 -13.09 -3.68
CA PHE A 28 -1.41 -14.24 -4.55
C PHE A 28 0.06 -14.32 -4.99
N LEU A 29 0.66 -13.20 -5.40
CA LEU A 29 2.03 -13.14 -5.89
C LEU A 29 3.06 -13.38 -4.78
N LEU A 30 2.80 -12.89 -3.56
CA LEU A 30 3.67 -13.13 -2.42
C LEU A 30 3.59 -14.60 -1.96
N GLU A 31 2.40 -15.18 -1.91
CA GLU A 31 2.25 -16.62 -1.63
C GLU A 31 3.05 -17.48 -2.64
N SER A 32 3.03 -17.08 -3.92
CA SER A 32 3.77 -17.76 -4.99
C SER A 32 5.29 -17.72 -4.83
N GLY A 33 5.87 -16.62 -4.33
CA GLY A 33 7.32 -16.45 -4.21
C GLY A 33 7.91 -17.18 -2.99
N PHE A 34 7.22 -17.14 -1.85
CA PHE A 34 7.73 -17.75 -0.61
C PHE A 34 7.70 -19.28 -0.62
N ASN A 35 6.69 -19.89 -1.24
CA ASN A 35 6.49 -21.34 -1.16
C ASN A 35 7.50 -22.14 -2.00
N THR A 36 7.95 -21.56 -3.12
CA THR A 36 8.93 -22.17 -4.04
C THR A 36 10.30 -22.43 -3.37
N GLN A 37 10.71 -21.55 -2.44
CA GLN A 37 11.99 -21.66 -1.73
C GLN A 37 12.03 -22.86 -0.76
N TYR A 38 10.90 -23.20 -0.14
CA TYR A 38 10.84 -24.19 0.93
C TYR A 38 10.43 -25.59 0.44
N MET A 39 9.72 -25.70 -0.70
CA MET A 39 9.22 -26.97 -1.22
C MET A 39 9.41 -27.09 -2.75
N PRO A 40 10.64 -27.37 -3.23
CA PRO A 40 10.94 -27.45 -4.67
C PRO A 40 10.23 -28.59 -5.43
N PHE A 41 9.72 -29.60 -4.70
CA PHE A 41 9.17 -30.84 -5.25
C PHE A 41 7.68 -31.04 -4.98
N SER A 42 6.98 -30.04 -4.46
CA SER A 42 5.54 -30.17 -4.24
C SER A 42 4.79 -29.99 -5.54
N GLU A 43 4.21 -31.07 -6.07
CA GLU A 43 3.23 -31.02 -7.18
C GLU A 43 2.00 -30.15 -6.85
N TRP A 44 1.80 -29.81 -5.56
CA TRP A 44 0.73 -28.93 -5.07
C TRP A 44 1.05 -27.43 -5.20
N ASN A 45 2.30 -27.06 -5.46
CA ASN A 45 2.75 -25.66 -5.65
C ASN A 45 2.92 -25.32 -7.14
N GLN A 46 2.10 -25.89 -8.02
CA GLN A 46 2.10 -25.49 -9.44
C GLN A 46 1.34 -24.18 -9.56
N HIS A 47 2.01 -23.05 -9.32
CA HIS A 47 1.50 -21.73 -9.70
C HIS A 47 1.69 -21.57 -11.20
N THR A 48 0.63 -21.86 -11.94
CA THR A 48 0.66 -21.89 -13.40
C THR A 48 0.05 -20.62 -13.98
N LEU A 49 0.30 -20.39 -15.26
CA LEU A 49 -0.34 -19.27 -15.98
C LEU A 49 -1.88 -19.32 -15.87
N ASP A 50 -2.47 -20.51 -15.76
CA ASP A 50 -3.91 -20.70 -15.53
C ASP A 50 -4.36 -20.22 -14.14
N ASP A 51 -3.54 -20.41 -13.10
CA ASP A 51 -3.84 -19.92 -11.76
C ASP A 51 -3.74 -18.40 -11.69
N LEU A 52 -2.77 -17.81 -12.40
CA LEU A 52 -2.65 -16.37 -12.56
C LEU A 52 -3.88 -15.78 -13.27
N LYS A 53 -4.35 -16.40 -14.36
CA LYS A 53 -5.59 -16.00 -15.06
C LYS A 53 -6.78 -15.96 -14.11
N LYS A 54 -6.99 -17.04 -13.33
CA LYS A 54 -8.06 -17.13 -12.32
C LYS A 54 -7.92 -16.08 -11.23
N ALA A 55 -6.70 -15.74 -10.82
CA ALA A 55 -6.48 -14.70 -9.83
C ALA A 55 -6.86 -13.32 -10.36
N ILE A 56 -6.51 -13.01 -11.61
CA ILE A 56 -6.90 -11.76 -12.29
C ILE A 56 -8.42 -11.71 -12.47
N GLU A 57 -9.06 -12.81 -12.86
CA GLU A 57 -10.51 -12.90 -12.99
C GLU A 57 -11.22 -12.55 -11.67
N ARG A 58 -10.79 -13.15 -10.55
CA ARG A 58 -11.34 -12.82 -9.22
C ARG A 58 -11.14 -11.35 -8.84
N ALA A 59 -9.97 -10.79 -9.14
CA ALA A 59 -9.69 -9.37 -8.86
C ALA A 59 -10.60 -8.43 -9.67
N LEU A 60 -10.89 -8.80 -10.93
CA LEU A 60 -11.84 -8.08 -11.78
C LEU A 60 -13.28 -8.19 -11.25
N GLU A 61 -13.72 -9.37 -10.80
CA GLU A 61 -15.05 -9.59 -10.23
C GLU A 61 -15.26 -8.86 -8.90
N GLN A 62 -14.22 -8.77 -8.07
CA GLN A 62 -14.27 -8.04 -6.79
C GLN A 62 -14.26 -6.52 -7.02
N GLY A 63 -13.72 -6.07 -8.15
CA GLY A 63 -13.65 -4.67 -8.54
C GLY A 63 -12.53 -3.90 -7.83
N ASP A 64 -11.55 -4.60 -7.26
CA ASP A 64 -10.40 -4.02 -6.54
C ASP A 64 -9.46 -3.24 -7.46
N LEU A 65 -9.54 -3.49 -8.77
CA LEU A 65 -8.74 -2.86 -9.82
C LEU A 65 -9.28 -1.49 -10.25
N PHE A 66 -10.46 -1.09 -9.77
CA PHE A 66 -11.16 0.12 -10.23
C PHE A 66 -11.32 1.16 -9.13
N ASN A 67 -11.14 2.43 -9.50
CA ASN A 67 -11.47 3.56 -8.62
C ASN A 67 -12.97 3.56 -8.29
N ASP A 68 -13.35 3.99 -7.08
CA ASP A 68 -14.74 3.98 -6.60
C ASP A 68 -15.74 4.70 -7.52
N GLU A 69 -15.31 5.76 -8.19
CA GLU A 69 -16.15 6.55 -9.10
C GLU A 69 -16.48 5.78 -10.39
N SER A 70 -15.51 5.02 -10.92
CA SER A 70 -15.64 4.28 -12.19
C SER A 70 -16.00 2.81 -11.99
N ARG A 71 -15.88 2.26 -10.78
CA ARG A 71 -16.09 0.83 -10.47
C ARG A 71 -17.42 0.28 -10.97
N ARG A 72 -18.51 1.04 -10.81
CA ARG A 72 -19.85 0.62 -11.29
C ARG A 72 -19.92 0.48 -12.81
N GLU A 73 -19.40 1.47 -13.54
CA GLU A 73 -19.38 1.44 -15.01
C GLU A 73 -18.50 0.31 -15.53
N MET A 74 -17.34 0.10 -14.91
CA MET A 74 -16.39 -0.94 -15.31
C MET A 74 -16.94 -2.34 -15.05
N MET A 75 -17.61 -2.55 -13.91
CA MET A 75 -18.30 -3.81 -13.59
C MET A 75 -19.46 -4.10 -14.55
N GLU A 76 -20.19 -3.08 -14.99
CA GLU A 76 -21.25 -3.23 -16.00
C GLU A 76 -20.66 -3.61 -17.36
N ARG A 77 -19.54 -3.01 -17.76
CA ARG A 77 -18.80 -3.39 -18.98
C ARG A 77 -18.31 -4.84 -18.90
N LEU A 78 -17.73 -5.25 -17.78
CA LEU A 78 -17.22 -6.60 -17.55
C LEU A 78 -18.33 -7.66 -17.68
N GLN A 79 -19.50 -7.39 -17.11
CA GLN A 79 -20.67 -8.28 -17.22
C GLN A 79 -21.23 -8.40 -18.64
N ASN A 80 -21.01 -7.39 -19.49
CA ASN A 80 -21.46 -7.38 -20.87
C ASN A 80 -20.48 -8.07 -21.84
N LEU A 81 -19.30 -8.50 -21.37
CA LEU A 81 -18.34 -9.23 -22.19
C LEU A 81 -18.74 -10.70 -22.33
N SER A 82 -18.50 -11.26 -23.51
CA SER A 82 -18.59 -12.71 -23.70
C SER A 82 -17.43 -13.43 -23.00
N PRO A 83 -17.56 -14.73 -22.67
CA PRO A 83 -16.46 -15.52 -22.09
C PRO A 83 -15.18 -15.48 -22.93
N GLU A 84 -15.31 -15.47 -24.27
CA GLU A 84 -14.17 -15.38 -25.20
C GLU A 84 -13.49 -14.00 -25.16
N GLN A 85 -14.27 -12.94 -24.93
CA GLN A 85 -13.73 -11.59 -24.79
C GLN A 85 -13.03 -11.40 -23.44
N LEU A 86 -13.57 -12.02 -22.38
CA LEU A 86 -12.96 -12.03 -21.07
C LEU A 86 -11.61 -12.75 -21.09
N ASP A 87 -11.52 -13.93 -21.72
CA ASP A 87 -10.22 -14.64 -21.83
C ASP A 87 -9.17 -13.82 -22.58
N LYS A 88 -9.56 -13.14 -23.68
CA LYS A 88 -8.68 -12.22 -24.39
C LYS A 88 -8.23 -11.03 -23.55
N LEU A 89 -9.13 -10.47 -22.73
CA LEU A 89 -8.79 -9.41 -21.78
C LEU A 89 -7.75 -9.92 -20.78
N LEU A 90 -7.95 -11.11 -20.21
CA LEU A 90 -6.99 -11.71 -19.28
C LEU A 90 -5.61 -11.91 -19.93
N ASP A 91 -5.57 -12.44 -21.16
CA ASP A 91 -4.32 -12.59 -21.92
C ASP A 91 -3.61 -11.25 -22.14
N ASN A 92 -4.36 -10.21 -22.52
CA ASN A 92 -3.80 -8.87 -22.70
C ASN A 92 -3.25 -8.29 -21.39
N LEU A 93 -3.93 -8.48 -20.26
CA LEU A 93 -3.46 -8.02 -18.95
C LEU A 93 -2.19 -8.75 -18.52
N ILE A 94 -2.10 -10.06 -18.76
CA ILE A 94 -0.88 -10.84 -18.50
C ILE A 94 0.26 -10.34 -19.39
N GLN A 95 0.03 -10.18 -20.69
CA GLN A 95 1.03 -9.69 -21.62
C GLN A 95 1.53 -8.29 -21.21
N LYS A 96 0.63 -7.43 -20.74
CA LYS A 96 0.99 -6.11 -20.21
C LYS A 96 1.91 -6.21 -18.98
N MET A 97 1.61 -7.11 -18.04
CA MET A 97 2.48 -7.34 -16.89
C MET A 97 3.87 -7.85 -17.30
N VAL A 98 3.96 -8.67 -18.36
CA VAL A 98 5.24 -9.11 -18.95
C VAL A 98 5.97 -7.93 -19.61
N ASP A 99 5.28 -7.15 -20.44
CA ASP A 99 5.85 -6.03 -21.19
C ASP A 99 6.40 -4.92 -20.28
N GLU A 100 5.75 -4.70 -19.15
CA GLU A 100 6.19 -3.79 -18.10
C GLU A 100 7.27 -4.38 -17.18
N GLY A 101 7.63 -5.65 -17.39
CA GLY A 101 8.66 -6.37 -16.65
C GLY A 101 8.27 -6.61 -15.20
N GLN A 102 6.99 -6.84 -14.94
CA GLN A 102 6.47 -7.17 -13.61
C GLN A 102 6.54 -8.68 -13.35
N ILE A 103 6.28 -9.49 -14.38
CA ILE A 103 6.40 -10.95 -14.35
C ILE A 103 7.26 -11.44 -15.51
N THR A 104 7.88 -12.60 -15.33
CA THR A 104 8.59 -13.34 -16.37
C THR A 104 7.87 -14.66 -16.59
N ILE A 105 7.65 -15.03 -17.85
CA ILE A 105 7.07 -16.33 -18.18
C ILE A 105 8.22 -17.26 -18.57
N GLU A 106 8.39 -18.34 -17.82
CA GLU A 106 9.31 -19.41 -18.21
C GLU A 106 8.55 -20.38 -19.12
N GLU A 107 8.73 -20.22 -20.42
CA GLU A 107 8.43 -21.30 -21.35
C GLU A 107 9.39 -22.44 -21.05
N ALA A 108 8.85 -23.61 -20.72
CA ALA A 108 9.63 -24.82 -20.47
C ALA A 108 10.46 -25.15 -21.71
N THR A 109 11.66 -24.57 -21.80
CA THR A 109 12.56 -24.81 -22.90
C THR A 109 13.07 -26.24 -22.73
N GLU A 110 12.94 -27.04 -23.78
CA GLU A 110 13.25 -28.49 -23.83
C GLU A 110 14.68 -28.88 -23.40
N GLN A 111 15.51 -27.93 -22.96
CA GLN A 111 16.92 -28.11 -22.63
C GLN A 111 17.18 -28.64 -21.21
N GLN A 112 16.19 -28.69 -20.32
CA GLN A 112 16.35 -29.34 -18.99
C GLN A 112 16.00 -30.84 -18.98
N ALA A 113 15.57 -31.41 -20.11
CA ALA A 113 15.20 -32.83 -20.22
C ALA A 113 16.40 -33.82 -20.26
N SER A 114 17.64 -33.37 -20.01
CA SER A 114 18.84 -34.24 -20.04
C SER A 114 19.39 -34.60 -18.65
N ARG A 115 18.57 -34.58 -17.60
CA ARG A 115 18.89 -35.28 -16.34
C ARG A 115 18.14 -36.61 -16.27
N PRO A 116 18.81 -37.77 -16.43
CA PRO A 116 18.14 -39.05 -16.38
C PRO A 116 17.76 -39.36 -14.92
N GLY A 117 16.48 -39.26 -14.58
CA GLY A 117 16.01 -39.73 -13.27
C GLY A 117 14.69 -39.21 -12.70
N VAL A 118 13.99 -38.26 -13.33
CA VAL A 118 12.71 -37.76 -12.80
C VAL A 118 11.60 -37.94 -13.83
N GLY A 119 10.47 -38.48 -13.36
CA GLY A 119 9.37 -39.02 -14.14
C GLY A 119 8.83 -38.08 -15.22
N ASN A 120 8.41 -38.72 -16.31
CA ASN A 120 7.80 -38.12 -17.48
C ASN A 120 6.36 -37.65 -17.13
N GLY A 121 6.22 -36.48 -16.51
CA GLY A 121 4.95 -35.82 -16.25
C GLY A 121 4.54 -34.95 -17.43
N LYS A 122 3.45 -35.33 -18.11
CA LYS A 122 2.95 -34.76 -19.37
C LYS A 122 2.16 -33.45 -19.20
N ASP A 123 2.47 -32.66 -18.18
CA ASP A 123 1.81 -31.38 -17.91
C ASP A 123 2.84 -30.26 -17.95
N SER A 124 3.26 -29.87 -19.16
CA SER A 124 4.07 -28.67 -19.37
C SER A 124 3.21 -27.41 -19.17
N LYS A 125 2.67 -27.24 -17.96
CA LYS A 125 1.99 -26.01 -17.60
C LYS A 125 3.03 -24.90 -17.56
N VAL A 126 2.79 -23.85 -18.32
CA VAL A 126 3.66 -22.67 -18.39
C VAL A 126 3.75 -22.06 -16.99
N LYS A 127 4.99 -21.90 -16.51
CA LYS A 127 5.28 -21.30 -15.21
C LYS A 127 5.53 -19.82 -15.37
N PHE A 128 5.23 -19.05 -14.33
CA PHE A 128 5.59 -17.64 -14.27
C PHE A 128 6.38 -17.38 -12.99
N GLU A 129 7.24 -16.37 -13.04
CA GLU A 129 8.01 -15.87 -11.90
C GLU A 129 7.76 -14.37 -11.72
N VAL A 130 7.73 -13.93 -10.46
CA VAL A 130 7.63 -12.51 -10.10
C VAL A 130 9.02 -11.90 -10.17
N THR A 131 9.15 -10.74 -10.82
CA THR A 131 10.44 -10.05 -10.93
C THR A 131 10.85 -9.35 -9.64
N ASP A 132 12.16 -9.10 -9.47
CA ASP A 132 12.69 -8.28 -8.36
C ASP A 132 12.03 -6.90 -8.29
N LYS A 133 11.75 -6.29 -9.45
CA LYS A 133 11.08 -4.99 -9.56
C LYS A 133 9.69 -5.01 -8.91
N SER A 134 8.91 -6.04 -9.18
CA SER A 134 7.59 -6.24 -8.58
C SER A 134 7.68 -6.43 -7.08
N LEU A 135 8.64 -7.23 -6.64
CA LEU A 135 8.86 -7.50 -5.22
C LEU A 135 9.25 -6.23 -4.46
N ASP A 136 10.15 -5.42 -5.02
CA ASP A 136 10.52 -4.11 -4.48
C ASP A 136 9.32 -3.15 -4.42
N PHE A 137 8.50 -3.12 -5.47
CA PHE A 137 7.29 -2.29 -5.52
C PHE A 137 6.28 -2.68 -4.44
N LEU A 138 6.00 -3.98 -4.29
CA LEU A 138 5.10 -4.50 -3.24
C LEU A 138 5.66 -4.19 -1.85
N GLY A 139 6.96 -4.44 -1.63
CA GLY A 139 7.62 -4.15 -0.36
C GLY A 139 7.56 -2.67 0.01
N PHE A 140 7.85 -1.77 -0.94
CA PHE A 140 7.74 -0.33 -0.73
C PHE A 140 6.30 0.09 -0.42
N LYS A 141 5.32 -0.41 -1.18
CA LYS A 141 3.92 -0.02 -1.04
C LYS A 141 3.31 -0.50 0.28
N THR A 142 3.54 -1.76 0.64
CA THR A 142 3.12 -2.31 1.94
C THR A 142 3.74 -1.54 3.10
N LEU A 143 5.05 -1.26 3.04
CA LEU A 143 5.72 -0.43 4.05
C LEU A 143 5.12 0.98 4.12
N LYS A 144 4.88 1.62 2.97
CA LYS A 144 4.25 2.95 2.89
C LYS A 144 2.85 2.94 3.47
N ASP A 145 2.06 1.89 3.26
CA ASP A 145 0.68 1.80 3.76
C ASP A 145 0.66 1.52 5.27
N LEU A 146 1.60 0.70 5.78
CA LEU A 146 1.82 0.49 7.22
C LEU A 146 2.31 1.77 7.92
N LEU A 147 3.27 2.49 7.33
CA LEU A 147 3.77 3.74 7.88
C LEU A 147 2.78 4.89 7.71
N GLY A 148 2.02 4.89 6.62
CA GLY A 148 0.96 5.87 6.35
C GLY A 148 -0.22 5.74 7.31
N SER A 149 -0.57 4.51 7.69
CA SER A 149 -1.54 4.26 8.77
C SER A 149 -0.97 4.60 10.15
N LEU A 150 0.34 4.37 10.39
CA LEU A 150 1.00 4.78 11.63
C LEU A 150 1.04 6.31 11.81
N GLY A 151 1.14 7.08 10.72
CA GLY A 151 1.21 8.54 10.75
C GLY A 151 -0.13 9.23 11.00
N LYS A 152 -1.26 8.61 10.64
CA LYS A 152 -2.61 9.15 10.91
C LYS A 152 -3.24 8.61 12.20
N SER A 153 -2.74 7.49 12.69
CA SER A 153 -3.19 6.89 13.94
C SER A 153 -2.01 6.21 14.59
N SER A 154 -1.27 6.98 15.39
CA SER A 154 -0.30 6.44 16.34
C SER A 154 -0.98 5.34 17.13
N PHE A 155 -0.41 4.13 17.05
CA PHE A 155 -0.79 2.98 17.85
C PHE A 155 -0.90 3.42 19.32
N GLY A 156 -2.07 3.24 19.95
CA GLY A 156 -2.30 3.58 21.36
C GLY A 156 -3.24 4.76 21.66
N ARG A 157 -3.96 5.33 20.69
CA ARG A 157 -5.08 6.26 20.94
C ARG A 157 -6.42 5.54 20.81
N HIS A 158 -6.91 4.98 21.91
CA HIS A 158 -8.36 4.92 22.08
C HIS A 158 -8.89 6.35 22.11
N ASP A 159 -10.13 6.55 21.70
CA ASP A 159 -10.85 7.83 21.82
C ASP A 159 -11.05 8.14 23.32
N THR A 160 -9.97 8.54 23.98
CA THR A 160 -10.00 9.05 25.35
C THR A 160 -10.37 10.50 25.27
N ARG A 161 -11.45 10.85 25.97
CA ARG A 161 -12.00 12.21 26.08
C ARG A 161 -10.97 13.26 26.51
N ASP A 162 -9.84 12.84 27.06
CA ASP A 162 -8.75 13.71 27.49
C ASP A 162 -7.64 13.78 26.43
N LEU A 163 -7.42 15.00 25.93
CA LEU A 163 -6.35 15.35 25.01
C LEU A 163 -4.99 15.12 25.69
N ALA A 164 -4.16 14.26 25.09
CA ALA A 164 -2.76 14.13 25.48
C ALA A 164 -2.01 15.44 25.20
N THR A 165 -1.24 15.90 26.18
CA THR A 165 -0.51 17.19 26.26
C THR A 165 0.64 17.37 25.25
N GLY A 166 0.53 16.82 24.05
CA GLY A 166 1.64 16.81 23.09
C GLY A 166 1.29 17.03 21.62
N ILE A 167 0.01 17.20 21.26
CA ILE A 167 -0.36 17.39 19.85
C ILE A 167 -1.45 18.46 19.78
N GLU A 168 -1.00 19.66 19.40
CA GLU A 168 -1.77 20.85 19.02
C GLU A 168 -2.58 21.49 20.15
N THR A 169 -1.99 22.56 20.69
CA THR A 169 -2.66 23.45 21.61
C THR A 169 -3.23 24.64 20.84
N SER A 170 -4.36 24.42 20.16
CA SER A 170 -5.11 25.48 19.45
C SER A 170 -6.12 26.20 20.36
N GLY A 171 -5.94 26.10 21.68
CA GLY A 171 -6.80 26.69 22.68
C GLY A 171 -6.41 28.11 23.08
N SER A 172 -7.39 28.93 23.44
CA SER A 172 -7.13 30.24 24.05
C SER A 172 -6.40 30.08 25.39
N SER A 173 -5.50 31.03 25.67
CA SER A 173 -4.76 31.07 26.93
C SER A 173 -5.60 31.69 28.05
N LYS A 174 -5.52 31.15 29.26
CA LYS A 174 -6.10 31.75 30.47
C LYS A 174 -5.11 31.77 31.63
N PRO A 175 -5.27 32.67 32.62
CA PRO A 175 -4.49 32.61 33.85
C PRO A 175 -4.69 31.28 34.57
N TYR A 176 -3.61 30.73 35.13
CA TYR A 176 -3.62 29.48 35.88
C TYR A 176 -4.36 29.63 37.21
N GLU A 177 -5.30 28.72 37.46
CA GLU A 177 -5.97 28.56 38.73
C GLU A 177 -5.65 27.18 39.34
N PHE A 178 -5.62 27.11 40.67
CA PHE A 178 -5.32 25.85 41.35
C PHE A 178 -6.37 24.78 41.00
N GLY A 179 -5.90 23.67 40.43
CA GLY A 179 -6.74 22.59 39.91
C GLY A 179 -6.77 22.50 38.38
N ASP A 180 -6.25 23.52 37.67
CA ASP A 180 -6.04 23.42 36.24
C ASP A 180 -4.95 22.39 35.90
N MET A 181 -5.09 21.74 34.75
CA MET A 181 -4.02 20.93 34.19
C MET A 181 -2.85 21.84 33.80
N LEU A 182 -1.62 21.44 34.17
CA LEU A 182 -0.40 22.22 33.94
C LEU A 182 0.06 22.11 32.49
N ASN A 183 -0.76 22.59 31.56
CA ASN A 183 -0.45 22.77 30.15
C ASN A 183 -0.06 24.24 29.89
N LEU A 184 1.16 24.59 30.31
CA LEU A 184 1.62 25.98 30.39
C LEU A 184 1.79 26.60 28.99
N ASP A 185 1.15 27.75 28.79
CA ASP A 185 1.46 28.64 27.67
C ASP A 185 2.70 29.45 28.01
N VAL A 186 3.85 28.95 27.55
CA VAL A 186 5.15 29.57 27.83
C VAL A 186 5.24 30.98 27.26
N SER A 187 4.58 31.24 26.12
CA SER A 187 4.64 32.54 25.46
C SER A 187 3.88 33.59 26.26
N GLU A 188 2.60 33.34 26.57
CA GLU A 188 1.78 34.26 27.36
C GLU A 188 2.29 34.40 28.80
N THR A 189 2.82 33.32 29.38
CA THR A 189 3.44 33.37 30.72
C THR A 189 4.64 34.31 30.73
N LEU A 190 5.53 34.19 29.73
CA LEU A 190 6.69 35.06 29.62
C LEU A 190 6.28 36.51 29.32
N PHE A 191 5.29 36.73 28.45
CA PHE A 191 4.77 38.06 28.15
C PHE A 191 4.12 38.72 29.38
N SER A 192 3.39 37.97 30.21
CA SER A 192 2.81 38.50 31.46
C SER A 192 3.91 38.95 32.41
N ALA A 193 4.92 38.11 32.64
CA ALA A 193 6.06 38.45 33.48
C ALA A 193 6.81 39.68 32.96
N ILE A 194 7.09 39.76 31.65
CA ILE A 194 7.73 40.93 31.02
C ILE A 194 6.87 42.18 31.15
N ARG A 195 5.54 42.09 31.03
CA ARG A 195 4.64 43.23 31.18
C ARG A 195 4.62 43.76 32.62
N ARG A 196 4.80 42.89 33.61
CA ARG A 196 4.85 43.24 35.04
C ARG A 196 6.21 43.80 35.47
N GLU A 197 7.29 43.11 35.12
CA GLU A 197 8.65 43.41 35.58
C GLU A 197 9.49 44.28 34.63
N GLY A 198 9.07 44.37 33.36
CA GLY A 198 9.89 44.88 32.27
C GLY A 198 10.83 43.83 31.68
N ALA A 199 11.32 44.07 30.46
CA ALA A 199 12.25 43.17 29.77
C ALA A 199 13.67 43.27 30.35
N LYS A 200 13.88 42.70 31.55
CA LYS A 200 15.16 42.64 32.26
C LYS A 200 15.52 41.19 32.57
N VAL A 201 16.81 40.91 32.77
CA VAL A 201 17.33 39.58 33.11
C VAL A 201 18.19 39.68 34.37
N PRO A 202 18.02 38.81 35.39
CA PRO A 202 17.00 37.74 35.45
C PRO A 202 15.58 38.30 35.56
N LEU A 203 14.64 37.62 34.90
CA LEU A 203 13.21 37.94 34.93
C LEU A 203 12.59 37.18 36.10
N ASP A 204 11.98 37.91 37.04
CA ASP A 204 11.29 37.32 38.18
C ASP A 204 9.88 36.89 37.76
N MET A 205 9.56 35.62 37.92
CA MET A 205 8.25 35.05 37.57
C MET A 205 7.42 34.84 38.84
N ASP A 206 6.18 35.33 38.83
CA ASP A 206 5.24 35.13 39.93
C ASP A 206 4.11 34.17 39.50
N TYR A 207 3.40 33.61 40.48
CA TYR A 207 2.25 32.73 40.24
C TYR A 207 1.18 33.40 39.37
N SER A 208 0.99 34.71 39.51
CA SER A 208 0.04 35.51 38.70
C SER A 208 0.42 35.62 37.23
N ASP A 209 1.65 35.28 36.85
CA ASP A 209 2.10 35.29 35.47
C ASP A 209 1.83 33.97 34.76
N LEU A 210 1.50 32.89 35.48
CA LEU A 210 1.31 31.56 34.89
C LEU A 210 0.03 31.52 34.07
N HIS A 211 0.16 31.15 32.79
CA HIS A 211 -0.96 30.96 31.87
C HIS A 211 -0.99 29.52 31.36
N VAL A 212 -2.19 28.96 31.23
CA VAL A 212 -2.41 27.61 30.70
C VAL A 212 -3.36 27.67 29.51
N HIS A 213 -3.20 26.73 28.60
CA HIS A 213 -4.09 26.63 27.46
C HIS A 213 -5.42 25.96 27.85
N GLN A 214 -6.53 26.51 27.36
CA GLN A 214 -7.85 25.91 27.49
C GLN A 214 -8.02 24.81 26.44
N CYS A 215 -8.38 23.61 26.89
CA CYS A 215 -8.84 22.54 26.01
C CYS A 215 -10.26 22.82 25.49
#